data_AF-A0A2P7YQN1-F1
#
_entry.id   AF-A0A2P7YQN1-F1
#
_cell.length_a   1.000
_cell.length_b   1.000
_cell.length_c   1.000
_cell.angle_alpha   90.00
_cell.angle_beta   90.00
_cell.angle_gamma   90.00
#
_symmetry.space_group_name_H-M   'P 1'
#
loop_
_entity.id
_entity.type
_entity.pdbx_description
1 polymer ?
#
loop_
_entity_poly.entity_id
_entity_poly.type
_entity_poly.pdbx_seq_one_letter_code
_entity_poly.pdbx_strand_id
1 'polypeptide(L)'
;MSDCHIESFVVLEEFKKDAFDALKVASSVHDTIEHFAASYVGHSTQTFETNHTICAITEARFRFAGPIAEAQKINASLYEETARIKPSQERPMKIEYVVRGDSRKFKSLRGYCEFNCNGRQFDYKRELFPMTRALYGEKSKPNQASITGPDGAVIKLNSVYFRPNYGFHECSRIVVPKTRISTLLDVCVESTDKANLVMTNVTVELHRLTYTKVEKQNTIFFPLKPVSKHSYVTISSKDCHKKLDAFEDSENDCVQVPPKYLNSGLPIVEPTLYCNDSMRSYGIKVKVTLLHLQHSWSQTLENFVEVQVASLCFDKPRIQHIPFLGQRQKTERIRSIEVFDRFRYSPGLVTVGLVNKAKRKGLLYHQHKCETITDDASVTVFSTVLAKVPRMSEAEQKERDSRVRLENLAFAGSPKRAKL
;
A
#
# COMPACT_ATOMS: atom_id res chain seq x y z
N MET A 1 -0.89 -1.20 -37.28
CA MET A 1 -1.35 -0.27 -36.23
C MET A 1 -0.15 -0.01 -35.34
N SER A 2 0.15 1.25 -35.01
CA SER A 2 1.25 1.57 -34.09
C SER A 2 0.91 1.08 -32.68
N ASP A 3 1.86 0.42 -32.02
CA ASP A 3 1.73 0.04 -30.61
C ASP A 3 1.50 1.31 -29.79
N CYS A 4 0.40 1.34 -29.05
CA CYS A 4 0.05 2.44 -28.17
C CYS A 4 -0.44 1.90 -26.83
N HIS A 5 -0.24 2.68 -25.77
CA HIS A 5 -0.65 2.33 -24.41
C HIS A 5 -1.39 3.50 -23.76
N ILE A 6 -2.19 3.21 -22.72
CA ILE A 6 -3.03 4.22 -22.04
C ILE A 6 -2.54 4.44 -20.62
N GLU A 7 -1.91 5.57 -20.35
CA GLU A 7 -1.51 5.91 -18.99
C GLU A 7 -2.61 6.71 -18.29
N SER A 8 -2.82 6.41 -17.00
CA SER A 8 -3.82 7.05 -16.15
C SER A 8 -3.14 7.85 -15.05
N PHE A 9 -3.56 9.11 -14.88
CA PHE A 9 -2.97 10.06 -13.95
C PHE A 9 -4.03 10.56 -12.98
N VAL A 10 -3.66 10.65 -11.71
CA VAL A 10 -4.58 11.07 -10.65
C VAL A 10 -4.20 12.47 -10.18
N VAL A 11 -5.17 13.38 -10.26
CA VAL A 11 -5.11 14.77 -9.86
C VAL A 11 -5.83 14.92 -8.54
N LEU A 12 -5.19 15.59 -7.58
CA LEU A 12 -5.77 15.84 -6.26
C LEU A 12 -5.88 17.34 -6.04
N GLU A 13 -7.09 17.80 -5.76
CA GLU A 13 -7.39 19.21 -5.55
C GLU A 13 -8.21 19.42 -4.27
N GLU A 14 -7.98 20.55 -3.61
CA GLU A 14 -8.78 21.02 -2.49
C GLU A 14 -9.30 22.43 -2.79
N PHE A 15 -10.60 22.61 -2.61
CA PHE A 15 -11.29 23.88 -2.77
C PHE A 15 -11.94 24.28 -1.44
N LYS A 16 -12.00 25.57 -1.14
CA LYS A 16 -12.87 26.06 -0.07
C LYS A 16 -14.31 26.01 -0.54
N LYS A 17 -15.24 25.60 0.33
CA LYS A 17 -16.65 25.35 -0.04
C LYS A 17 -17.38 26.58 -0.56
N ASP A 18 -17.08 27.75 0.01
CA ASP A 18 -17.59 29.07 -0.39
C ASP A 18 -17.04 29.58 -1.72
N ALA A 19 -15.89 29.04 -2.16
CA ALA A 19 -15.24 29.40 -3.42
C ALA A 19 -15.32 28.28 -4.49
N PHE A 20 -15.97 27.16 -4.14
CA PHE A 20 -16.08 25.99 -5.01
C PHE A 20 -17.02 26.27 -6.17
N ASP A 21 -16.55 25.91 -7.35
CA ASP A 21 -17.30 25.97 -8.58
C ASP A 21 -16.97 24.70 -9.35
N ALA A 22 -18.00 23.97 -9.76
CA ALA A 22 -17.83 22.74 -10.53
C ALA A 22 -17.11 22.98 -11.86
N LEU A 23 -17.16 24.21 -12.40
CA LEU A 23 -16.42 24.61 -13.60
C LEU A 23 -14.92 24.81 -13.31
N LYS A 24 -14.54 25.08 -12.06
CA LYS A 24 -13.13 25.14 -11.64
C LYS A 24 -12.55 23.75 -11.39
N VAL A 25 -13.39 22.78 -11.04
CA VAL A 25 -12.99 21.38 -10.98
C VAL A 25 -12.58 20.94 -12.38
N ALA A 26 -11.42 20.28 -12.49
CA ALA A 26 -10.80 19.93 -13.76
C ALA A 26 -10.26 21.10 -14.60
N SER A 27 -10.30 22.37 -14.14
CA SER A 27 -9.54 23.44 -14.80
C SER A 27 -8.03 23.16 -14.80
N SER A 28 -7.51 22.62 -13.68
CA SER A 28 -6.14 22.12 -13.56
C SER A 28 -5.83 20.94 -14.49
N VAL A 29 -6.84 20.14 -14.83
CA VAL A 29 -6.76 19.02 -15.76
C VAL A 29 -6.87 19.54 -17.20
N HIS A 30 -7.61 20.63 -17.42
CA HIS A 30 -7.86 21.23 -18.72
C HIS A 30 -6.58 21.69 -19.38
N ASP A 31 -5.73 22.44 -18.66
CA ASP A 31 -4.39 22.85 -19.16
C ASP A 31 -3.57 21.64 -19.66
N THR A 32 -3.76 20.49 -18.99
CA THR A 32 -3.07 19.25 -19.34
C THR A 32 -3.73 18.53 -20.51
N ILE A 33 -5.06 18.52 -20.56
CA ILE A 33 -5.82 18.01 -21.70
C ILE A 33 -5.48 18.81 -22.95
N GLU A 34 -5.47 20.13 -22.89
CA GLU A 34 -5.13 21.00 -24.02
C GLU A 34 -3.72 20.73 -24.53
N HIS A 35 -2.73 20.64 -23.62
CA HIS A 35 -1.35 20.34 -24.00
C HIS A 35 -1.20 18.98 -24.71
N PHE A 36 -2.07 18.02 -24.39
CA PHE A 36 -2.02 16.64 -24.86
C PHE A 36 -3.29 16.21 -25.61
N ALA A 37 -3.98 17.15 -26.25
CA ALA A 37 -5.33 16.93 -26.79
C ALA A 37 -5.40 15.76 -27.77
N ALA A 38 -4.37 15.59 -28.60
CA ALA A 38 -4.27 14.49 -29.57
C ALA A 38 -4.15 13.09 -28.93
N SER A 39 -3.67 13.02 -27.69
CA SER A 39 -3.53 11.78 -26.91
C SER A 39 -4.64 11.58 -25.89
N TYR A 40 -5.48 12.57 -25.63
CA TYR A 40 -6.50 12.49 -24.59
C TYR A 40 -7.54 11.40 -24.90
N VAL A 41 -7.83 10.55 -23.91
CA VAL A 41 -8.80 9.45 -24.02
C VAL A 41 -10.08 9.78 -23.24
N GLY A 42 -9.93 10.31 -22.02
CA GLY A 42 -11.06 10.56 -21.14
C GLY A 42 -10.60 10.92 -19.73
N HIS A 43 -11.51 11.44 -18.92
CA HIS A 43 -11.28 11.59 -17.49
C HIS A 43 -12.55 11.29 -16.68
N SER A 44 -12.36 11.07 -15.39
CA SER A 44 -13.46 10.99 -14.43
C SER A 44 -13.09 11.71 -13.15
N THR A 45 -13.96 12.60 -12.69
CA THR A 45 -13.75 13.34 -11.45
C THR A 45 -14.75 12.91 -10.39
N GLN A 46 -14.26 12.83 -9.17
CA GLN A 46 -15.05 12.51 -7.99
C GLN A 46 -14.80 13.57 -6.95
N THR A 47 -15.88 14.08 -6.37
CA THR A 47 -15.80 15.03 -5.28
C THR A 47 -16.31 14.40 -3.99
N PHE A 48 -15.74 14.84 -2.88
CA PHE A 48 -16.29 14.57 -1.56
C PHE A 48 -16.16 15.82 -0.71
N GLU A 49 -17.17 16.04 0.12
CA GLU A 49 -17.28 17.26 0.90
C GLU A 49 -16.85 17.04 2.35
N THR A 50 -16.40 18.13 2.95
CA THR A 50 -16.09 18.26 4.37
C THR A 50 -16.86 19.48 4.90
N ASN A 51 -16.66 19.84 6.17
CA ASN A 51 -17.35 21.00 6.76
C ASN A 51 -17.02 22.32 6.06
N HIS A 52 -15.81 22.49 5.52
CA HIS A 52 -15.34 23.75 4.95
C HIS A 52 -14.67 23.62 3.59
N THR A 53 -14.44 22.39 3.12
CA THR A 53 -13.69 22.14 1.89
C THR A 53 -14.38 21.09 1.04
N ILE A 54 -14.15 21.19 -0.27
CA ILE A 54 -14.53 20.18 -1.24
C ILE A 54 -13.23 19.67 -1.84
N CYS A 55 -13.03 18.36 -1.80
CA CYS A 55 -11.86 17.72 -2.38
C CYS A 55 -12.28 17.06 -3.69
N ALA A 56 -11.46 17.22 -4.72
CA ALA A 56 -11.67 16.58 -6.01
C ALA A 56 -10.51 15.62 -6.33
N ILE A 57 -10.88 14.44 -6.81
CA ILE A 57 -9.96 13.42 -7.32
C ILE A 57 -10.32 13.21 -8.79
N THR A 58 -9.43 13.61 -9.70
CA THR A 58 -9.63 13.42 -11.14
C THR A 58 -8.67 12.38 -11.68
N GLU A 59 -9.18 11.32 -12.28
CA GLU A 59 -8.38 10.39 -13.08
C GLU A 59 -8.44 10.83 -14.55
N ALA A 60 -7.31 11.24 -15.14
CA ALA A 60 -7.20 11.59 -16.55
C ALA A 60 -6.39 10.53 -17.32
N ARG A 61 -6.83 10.18 -18.52
CA ARG A 61 -6.25 9.10 -19.34
C ARG A 61 -5.74 9.62 -20.67
N PHE A 62 -4.54 9.21 -21.03
CA PHE A 62 -3.86 9.63 -22.26
C PHE A 62 -3.25 8.42 -22.98
N ARG A 63 -3.30 8.46 -24.30
CA ARG A 63 -2.76 7.45 -25.22
C ARG A 63 -1.39 7.89 -25.73
N PHE A 64 -0.36 7.11 -25.44
CA PHE A 64 1.00 7.39 -25.89
C PHE A 64 1.41 6.42 -27.00
N ALA A 65 2.22 6.91 -27.93
CA ALA A 65 2.82 6.10 -28.98
C ALA A 65 4.03 5.32 -28.44
N GLY A 66 4.20 4.10 -28.95
CA GLY A 66 5.27 3.19 -28.55
C GLY A 66 4.85 2.24 -27.43
N PRO A 67 5.60 1.14 -27.25
CA PRO A 67 5.39 0.22 -26.15
C PRO A 67 5.74 0.89 -24.82
N ILE A 68 5.13 0.41 -23.74
CA ILE A 68 5.62 0.70 -22.40
C ILE A 68 7.03 0.14 -22.30
N ALA A 69 7.92 0.83 -21.58
CA ALA A 69 9.23 0.28 -21.26
C ALA A 69 9.06 -1.14 -20.69
N GLU A 70 9.82 -2.10 -21.21
CA GLU A 70 9.73 -3.49 -20.78
C GLU A 70 9.90 -3.60 -19.27
N ALA A 71 9.13 -4.50 -18.67
CA ALA A 71 9.13 -4.72 -17.23
C ALA A 71 10.54 -5.08 -16.75
N GLN A 72 11.15 -4.23 -15.92
CA GLN A 72 12.46 -4.53 -15.38
C GLN A 72 12.35 -5.45 -14.16
N LYS A 73 12.95 -6.64 -14.24
CA LYS A 73 13.12 -7.51 -13.07
C LYS A 73 14.04 -6.83 -12.06
N ILE A 74 13.60 -6.75 -10.81
CA ILE A 74 14.40 -6.18 -9.72
C ILE A 74 14.53 -7.16 -8.56
N ASN A 75 15.67 -7.07 -7.87
CA ASN A 75 15.96 -7.93 -6.72
C ASN A 75 15.06 -7.54 -5.54
N ALA A 76 14.52 -8.54 -4.84
CA ALA A 76 13.71 -8.34 -3.64
C ALA A 76 14.46 -7.59 -2.54
N SER A 77 15.77 -7.81 -2.39
CA SER A 77 16.59 -7.10 -1.39
C SER A 77 16.64 -5.59 -1.61
N LEU A 78 16.64 -5.14 -2.88
CA LEU A 78 16.62 -3.72 -3.22
C LEU A 78 15.31 -3.05 -2.77
N TYR A 79 14.19 -3.78 -2.74
CA TYR A 79 12.92 -3.28 -2.21
C TYR A 79 12.96 -3.09 -0.70
N GLU A 80 13.58 -4.01 0.03
CA GLU A 80 13.71 -3.93 1.49
C GLU A 80 14.64 -2.78 1.92
N GLU A 81 15.64 -2.45 1.10
CA GLU A 81 16.50 -1.28 1.29
C GLU A 81 15.82 0.05 0.91
N THR A 82 15.02 0.10 -0.17
CA THR A 82 14.33 1.33 -0.60
C THR A 82 13.05 1.64 0.16
N ALA A 83 12.40 0.64 0.79
CA ALA A 83 11.29 0.86 1.71
C ALA A 83 11.67 1.67 2.98
N ARG A 84 12.96 2.00 3.14
CA ARG A 84 13.48 2.93 4.15
C ARG A 84 13.15 4.39 3.76
N ILE A 85 11.89 4.77 3.93
CA ILE A 85 11.37 6.08 3.53
C ILE A 85 11.97 7.20 4.40
N LYS A 86 12.61 8.19 3.74
CA LYS A 86 12.95 9.48 4.37
C LYS A 86 11.68 10.33 4.53
N PRO A 87 11.52 11.05 5.66
CA PRO A 87 10.36 11.92 5.84
C PRO A 87 10.43 13.12 4.90
N SER A 88 9.46 13.22 3.98
CA SER A 88 9.11 14.48 3.32
C SER A 88 8.61 15.47 4.39
N GLN A 89 9.19 16.68 4.40
CA GLN A 89 8.84 17.74 5.35
C GLN A 89 7.52 18.44 5.00
N GLU A 90 7.00 18.24 3.80
CA GLU A 90 5.67 18.68 3.40
C GLU A 90 4.80 17.45 3.11
N ARG A 91 3.54 17.48 3.54
CA ARG A 91 2.55 16.47 3.13
C ARG A 91 1.85 17.04 1.89
N PRO A 92 2.29 16.73 0.66
CA PRO A 92 1.50 17.05 -0.51
C PRO A 92 0.13 16.38 -0.40
N MET A 93 -0.86 16.94 -1.11
CA MET A 93 -2.14 16.25 -1.32
C MET A 93 -1.86 14.82 -1.77
N LYS A 94 -2.37 13.84 -1.02
CA LYS A 94 -2.11 12.42 -1.31
C LYS A 94 -3.25 11.50 -0.93
N ILE A 95 -3.37 10.40 -1.67
CA ILE A 95 -4.22 9.24 -1.36
C ILE A 95 -3.31 8.07 -0.99
N GLU A 96 -3.57 7.42 0.13
CA GLU A 96 -2.80 6.28 0.63
C GLU A 96 -3.75 5.21 1.22
N TYR A 97 -3.53 3.95 0.90
CA TYR A 97 -4.28 2.86 1.54
C TYR A 97 -3.67 2.53 2.90
N VAL A 98 -4.52 2.41 3.92
CA VAL A 98 -4.09 2.24 5.31
C VAL A 98 -4.87 1.09 5.95
N VAL A 99 -4.18 0.24 6.69
CA VAL A 99 -4.79 -0.73 7.61
C VAL A 99 -4.49 -0.27 9.04
N ARG A 100 -5.55 0.11 9.77
CA ARG A 100 -5.48 0.49 11.18
C ARG A 100 -5.76 -0.70 12.08
N GLY A 101 -4.91 -0.88 13.09
CA GLY A 101 -5.10 -1.86 14.15
C GLY A 101 -5.01 -1.24 15.54
N ASP A 102 -5.80 -1.77 16.48
CA ASP A 102 -5.62 -1.45 17.90
C ASP A 102 -4.34 -2.14 18.39
N SER A 103 -3.36 -1.34 18.80
CA SER A 103 -2.09 -1.83 19.37
C SER A 103 -2.27 -2.73 20.59
N ARG A 104 -3.46 -2.67 21.24
CA ARG A 104 -3.82 -3.49 22.40
C ARG A 104 -4.62 -4.73 22.04
N LYS A 105 -5.20 -4.79 20.84
CA LYS A 105 -6.07 -5.88 20.38
C LYS A 105 -5.75 -6.19 18.92
N PHE A 106 -4.84 -7.15 18.70
CA PHE A 106 -4.53 -7.70 17.36
C PHE A 106 -5.71 -8.39 16.64
N LYS A 107 -6.95 -8.24 17.14
CA LYS A 107 -8.15 -8.90 16.61
C LYS A 107 -9.02 -7.99 15.74
N SER A 108 -8.85 -6.66 15.81
CA SER A 108 -9.67 -5.72 15.02
C SER A 108 -8.80 -4.88 14.11
N LEU A 109 -8.67 -5.31 12.85
CA LEU A 109 -8.05 -4.54 11.78
C LEU A 109 -9.14 -3.89 10.93
N ARG A 110 -8.93 -2.62 10.55
CA ARG A 110 -9.78 -1.88 9.61
C ARG A 110 -8.91 -1.34 8.48
N GLY A 111 -9.09 -1.86 7.28
CA GLY A 111 -8.50 -1.31 6.06
C GLY A 111 -9.40 -0.24 5.45
N TYR A 112 -8.83 0.83 4.92
CA TYR A 112 -9.53 1.86 4.14
C TYR A 112 -8.53 2.72 3.36
N CYS A 113 -9.04 3.60 2.51
CA CYS A 113 -8.23 4.54 1.74
C CYS A 113 -8.31 5.93 2.38
N GLU A 114 -7.17 6.54 2.68
CA GLU A 114 -7.06 7.86 3.28
C GLU A 114 -6.66 8.90 2.24
N PHE A 115 -7.46 9.95 2.09
CA PHE A 115 -7.01 11.18 1.45
C PHE A 115 -6.45 12.13 2.52
N ASN A 116 -5.21 12.59 2.33
CA ASN A 116 -4.56 13.58 3.18
C ASN A 116 -4.38 14.88 2.42
N CYS A 117 -4.91 15.98 2.97
CA CYS A 117 -4.70 17.32 2.44
C CYS A 117 -4.48 18.31 3.60
N ASN A 118 -3.42 19.11 3.52
CA ASN A 118 -3.13 20.16 4.49
C ASN A 118 -3.16 19.66 5.96
N GLY A 119 -2.69 18.42 6.18
CA GLY A 119 -2.66 17.78 7.49
C GLY A 119 -3.99 17.18 7.97
N ARG A 120 -5.07 17.35 7.21
CA ARG A 120 -6.38 16.73 7.45
C ARG A 120 -6.45 15.37 6.77
N GLN A 121 -7.21 14.45 7.36
CA GLN A 121 -7.44 13.09 6.84
C GLN A 121 -8.92 12.91 6.55
N PHE A 122 -9.21 12.29 5.41
CA PHE A 122 -10.56 12.01 4.93
C PHE A 122 -10.64 10.57 4.46
N ASP A 123 -11.77 9.92 4.75
CA ASP A 123 -12.02 8.55 4.31
C ASP A 123 -12.48 8.56 2.85
N TYR A 124 -11.68 7.98 1.96
CA TYR A 124 -12.00 7.80 0.56
C TYR A 124 -12.53 6.39 0.31
N LYS A 125 -13.72 6.28 -0.30
CA LYS A 125 -14.46 5.01 -0.38
C LYS A 125 -14.32 4.25 -1.70
N ARG A 126 -13.62 4.80 -2.69
CA ARG A 126 -13.55 4.24 -4.04
C ARG A 126 -12.16 3.66 -4.35
N GLU A 127 -12.11 2.81 -5.38
CA GLU A 127 -10.88 2.15 -5.82
C GLU A 127 -10.17 2.97 -6.89
N LEU A 128 -8.84 2.89 -6.93
CA LEU A 128 -8.01 3.48 -7.99
C LEU A 128 -7.16 2.38 -8.63
N PHE A 129 -7.46 1.97 -9.86
CA PHE A 129 -6.76 0.86 -10.54
C PHE A 129 -6.16 1.29 -11.89
N PRO A 130 -5.03 2.02 -11.87
CA PRO A 130 -4.47 2.61 -13.06
C PRO A 130 -3.54 1.68 -13.86
N MET A 131 -3.20 0.48 -13.36
CA MET A 131 -2.11 -0.32 -13.90
C MET A 131 -2.52 -1.19 -15.08
N THR A 132 -3.65 -1.90 -15.02
CA THR A 132 -4.04 -2.85 -16.09
C THR A 132 -4.15 -2.13 -17.43
N ARG A 133 -4.78 -0.95 -17.46
CA ARG A 133 -4.93 -0.14 -18.67
C ARG A 133 -3.62 0.45 -19.16
N ALA A 134 -2.74 0.84 -18.23
CA ALA A 134 -1.38 1.23 -18.57
C ALA A 134 -0.68 0.08 -19.26
N LEU A 135 -0.56 -1.07 -18.60
CA LEU A 135 0.22 -2.23 -19.06
C LEU A 135 -0.29 -2.88 -20.33
N TYR A 136 -1.60 -2.99 -20.48
CA TYR A 136 -2.19 -3.81 -21.54
C TYR A 136 -3.01 -2.98 -22.55
N GLY A 137 -3.50 -1.79 -22.20
CA GLY A 137 -4.43 -1.00 -23.02
C GLY A 137 -5.92 -1.23 -22.72
N GLU A 138 -6.81 -0.62 -23.51
CA GLU A 138 -8.28 -0.61 -23.25
C GLU A 138 -9.01 -1.88 -23.70
N LYS A 139 -8.46 -2.59 -24.70
CA LYS A 139 -9.09 -3.74 -25.37
C LYS A 139 -8.49 -5.08 -24.97
N SER A 140 -7.44 -5.07 -24.17
CA SER A 140 -6.74 -6.26 -23.74
C SER A 140 -7.40 -6.79 -22.47
N LYS A 141 -8.08 -7.94 -22.62
CA LYS A 141 -7.98 -8.94 -21.56
C LYS A 141 -6.48 -9.21 -21.37
N PRO A 142 -5.97 -9.53 -20.16
CA PRO A 142 -4.57 -9.95 -20.01
C PRO A 142 -4.30 -11.00 -21.10
N ASN A 143 -3.43 -10.67 -22.06
CA ASN A 143 -3.42 -11.29 -23.40
C ASN A 143 -3.12 -12.81 -23.39
N GLN A 144 -2.96 -13.43 -22.22
CA GLN A 144 -2.64 -14.84 -22.02
C GLN A 144 -3.47 -15.50 -20.91
N ALA A 145 -4.58 -14.88 -20.48
CA ALA A 145 -5.52 -15.54 -19.57
C ALA A 145 -6.33 -16.65 -20.27
N SER A 146 -6.30 -16.69 -21.61
CA SER A 146 -6.93 -17.73 -22.43
C SER A 146 -6.01 -18.05 -23.61
N ILE A 147 -5.79 -19.33 -23.89
CA ILE A 147 -5.02 -19.81 -25.04
C ILE A 147 -5.78 -20.97 -25.71
N THR A 148 -5.48 -21.20 -26.99
CA THR A 148 -5.94 -22.39 -27.69
C THR A 148 -4.84 -23.44 -27.62
N GLY A 149 -5.14 -24.57 -26.98
CA GLY A 149 -4.30 -25.74 -26.91
C GLY A 149 -4.33 -26.57 -28.21
N PRO A 150 -3.66 -27.72 -28.20
CA PRO A 150 -3.80 -28.73 -29.25
C PRO A 150 -5.28 -29.10 -29.47
N ASP A 151 -5.61 -29.52 -30.69
CA ASP A 151 -6.96 -29.93 -31.09
C ASP A 151 -8.07 -28.87 -30.92
N GLY A 152 -7.68 -27.60 -30.75
CA GLY A 152 -8.61 -26.48 -30.60
C GLY A 152 -9.18 -26.31 -29.19
N ALA A 153 -8.67 -27.04 -28.19
CA ALA A 153 -9.12 -26.92 -26.80
C ALA A 153 -8.89 -25.50 -26.25
N VAL A 154 -9.90 -24.89 -25.64
CA VAL A 154 -9.76 -23.56 -25.03
C VAL A 154 -9.35 -23.73 -23.58
N ILE A 155 -8.18 -23.19 -23.23
CA ILE A 155 -7.62 -23.25 -21.89
C ILE A 155 -7.63 -21.85 -21.30
N LYS A 156 -8.16 -21.68 -20.08
CA LYS A 156 -8.24 -20.39 -19.37
C LYS A 156 -7.64 -20.47 -17.98
N LEU A 157 -7.05 -19.37 -17.54
CA LEU A 157 -6.57 -19.18 -16.18
C LEU A 157 -7.41 -18.08 -15.53
N ASN A 158 -8.17 -18.45 -14.50
CA ASN A 158 -8.99 -17.53 -13.73
C ASN A 158 -8.36 -17.26 -12.37
N SER A 159 -8.51 -16.02 -11.89
CA SER A 159 -8.02 -15.61 -10.58
C SER A 159 -9.09 -14.77 -9.89
N VAL A 160 -9.54 -15.25 -8.74
CA VAL A 160 -10.58 -14.61 -7.93
C VAL A 160 -9.94 -14.06 -6.68
N TYR A 161 -10.06 -12.74 -6.49
CA TYR A 161 -9.62 -12.09 -5.25
C TYR A 161 -10.67 -12.32 -4.16
N PHE A 162 -10.23 -12.81 -3.00
CA PHE A 162 -11.05 -12.84 -1.80
C PHE A 162 -10.46 -11.94 -0.72
N ARG A 163 -11.32 -11.20 -0.04
CA ARG A 163 -10.90 -10.17 0.91
C ARG A 163 -10.33 -10.83 2.18
N PRO A 164 -9.07 -10.59 2.56
CA PRO A 164 -8.58 -10.93 3.88
C PRO A 164 -9.35 -10.11 4.94
N ASN A 165 -9.52 -10.66 6.16
CA ASN A 165 -10.37 -10.10 7.23
C ASN A 165 -9.88 -8.75 7.80
N TYR A 166 -9.90 -7.68 6.99
CA TYR A 166 -9.48 -6.32 7.30
C TYR A 166 -10.68 -5.35 7.27
N GLY A 167 -11.81 -5.73 7.85
CA GLY A 167 -12.99 -4.86 7.98
C GLY A 167 -13.76 -4.59 6.67
N PHE A 168 -14.84 -3.81 6.81
CA PHE A 168 -15.92 -3.63 5.82
C PHE A 168 -15.69 -2.49 4.83
N HIS A 169 -14.50 -2.34 4.24
CA HIS A 169 -14.35 -1.38 3.15
C HIS A 169 -14.78 -2.03 1.85
N GLU A 170 -16.06 -1.85 1.47
CA GLU A 170 -16.78 -2.59 0.42
C GLU A 170 -16.04 -2.67 -0.92
N CYS A 171 -15.26 -1.63 -1.28
CA CYS A 171 -14.58 -1.52 -2.57
C CYS A 171 -13.08 -1.33 -2.35
N SER A 172 -12.34 -2.34 -1.92
CA SER A 172 -10.87 -2.29 -2.03
C SER A 172 -10.22 -3.67 -1.93
N ARG A 173 -9.38 -4.01 -2.91
CA ARG A 173 -8.46 -5.17 -2.89
C ARG A 173 -7.23 -4.86 -2.05
N ILE A 174 -7.44 -4.55 -0.77
CA ILE A 174 -6.37 -4.16 0.16
C ILE A 174 -5.59 -5.38 0.63
N VAL A 175 -4.28 -5.30 0.47
CA VAL A 175 -3.33 -6.31 0.93
C VAL A 175 -2.27 -5.63 1.80
N VAL A 176 -1.74 -6.34 2.79
CA VAL A 176 -0.59 -5.87 3.56
C VAL A 176 0.65 -6.70 3.19
N PRO A 177 1.86 -6.12 3.26
CA PRO A 177 3.09 -6.88 3.07
C PRO A 177 3.12 -8.17 3.90
N LYS A 178 3.79 -9.20 3.38
CA LYS A 178 3.87 -10.57 3.93
C LYS A 178 2.54 -11.35 3.98
N THR A 179 1.40 -10.77 3.58
CA THR A 179 0.17 -11.56 3.35
C THR A 179 0.47 -12.64 2.31
N ARG A 180 0.06 -13.88 2.60
CA ARG A 180 0.26 -15.01 1.69
C ARG A 180 -0.65 -14.88 0.49
N ILE A 181 -0.13 -15.15 -0.70
CA ILE A 181 -0.92 -15.05 -1.94
C ILE A 181 -2.11 -16.02 -1.89
N SER A 182 -1.90 -17.23 -1.36
CA SER A 182 -2.95 -18.23 -1.11
C SER A 182 -4.03 -17.81 -0.10
N THR A 183 -3.93 -16.64 0.53
CA THR A 183 -4.92 -16.10 1.49
C THR A 183 -5.67 -14.89 0.95
N LEU A 184 -5.45 -14.55 -0.33
CA LEU A 184 -6.09 -13.42 -1.00
C LEU A 184 -6.47 -13.71 -2.47
N LEU A 185 -5.95 -14.77 -3.07
CA LEU A 185 -6.22 -15.18 -4.45
C LEU A 185 -6.48 -16.67 -4.54
N ASP A 186 -7.64 -17.01 -5.11
CA ASP A 186 -7.93 -18.34 -5.63
C ASP A 186 -7.64 -18.36 -7.12
N VAL A 187 -6.90 -19.36 -7.58
CA VAL A 187 -6.46 -19.46 -8.98
C VAL A 187 -6.87 -20.82 -9.51
N CYS A 188 -7.53 -20.85 -10.66
CA CYS A 188 -7.87 -22.12 -11.30
C CYS A 188 -7.67 -22.11 -12.81
N VAL A 189 -7.47 -23.30 -13.34
CA VAL A 189 -7.32 -23.57 -14.76
C VAL A 189 -8.59 -24.25 -15.27
N GLU A 190 -9.22 -23.65 -16.27
CA GLU A 190 -10.35 -24.22 -16.99
C GLU A 190 -9.85 -24.75 -18.34
N SER A 191 -10.29 -25.94 -18.74
CA SER A 191 -9.97 -26.52 -20.05
C SER A 191 -10.98 -27.59 -20.40
N THR A 192 -11.27 -27.78 -21.69
CA THR A 192 -12.00 -28.95 -22.18
C THR A 192 -11.13 -30.21 -22.30
N ASP A 193 -9.81 -30.06 -22.22
CA ASP A 193 -8.81 -31.11 -22.43
C ASP A 193 -7.92 -31.35 -21.19
N LYS A 194 -8.53 -31.31 -20.00
CA LYS A 194 -7.79 -31.40 -18.72
C LYS A 194 -6.98 -32.70 -18.62
N ALA A 195 -7.52 -33.81 -19.12
CA ALA A 195 -6.91 -35.14 -19.02
C ALA A 195 -5.53 -35.25 -19.65
N ASN A 196 -5.22 -34.41 -20.65
CA ASN A 196 -3.93 -34.41 -21.34
C ASN A 196 -3.00 -33.28 -20.90
N LEU A 197 -3.40 -32.47 -19.93
CA LEU A 197 -2.64 -31.31 -19.47
C LEU A 197 -1.97 -31.57 -18.13
N VAL A 198 -0.70 -31.19 -18.06
CA VAL A 198 0.10 -31.21 -16.84
C VAL A 198 0.55 -29.80 -16.54
N MET A 199 0.16 -29.29 -15.38
CA MET A 199 0.82 -28.13 -14.79
C MET A 199 2.25 -28.53 -14.50
N THR A 200 3.22 -27.69 -14.88
CA THR A 200 4.67 -27.93 -14.70
C THR A 200 5.34 -26.89 -13.82
N ASN A 201 4.88 -25.64 -13.86
CA ASN A 201 5.41 -24.55 -13.03
C ASN A 201 4.31 -23.55 -12.68
N VAL A 202 4.35 -23.05 -11.45
CA VAL A 202 3.55 -21.91 -10.99
C VAL A 202 4.50 -20.81 -10.54
N THR A 203 4.40 -19.66 -11.19
CA THR A 203 5.17 -18.46 -10.86
C THR A 203 4.26 -17.33 -10.43
N VAL A 204 4.64 -16.62 -9.37
CA VAL A 204 3.94 -15.45 -8.85
C VAL A 204 4.88 -14.25 -8.86
N GLU A 205 4.45 -13.17 -9.50
CA GLU A 205 5.20 -11.92 -9.63
C GLU A 205 4.39 -10.77 -9.01
N LEU A 206 5.05 -9.90 -8.24
CA LEU A 206 4.51 -8.61 -7.84
C LEU A 206 5.03 -7.55 -8.82
N HIS A 207 4.12 -6.96 -9.59
CA HIS A 207 4.40 -5.84 -10.46
C HIS A 207 4.15 -4.52 -9.73
N ARG A 208 5.02 -3.56 -9.98
CA ARG A 208 4.94 -2.18 -9.51
C ARG A 208 5.06 -1.25 -10.71
N LEU A 209 4.12 -0.32 -10.81
CA LEU A 209 4.16 0.78 -11.76
C LEU A 209 4.32 2.08 -10.97
N THR A 210 5.36 2.84 -11.31
CA THR A 210 5.62 4.13 -10.68
C THR A 210 5.65 5.24 -11.72
N TYR A 211 5.11 6.38 -11.33
CA TYR A 211 5.20 7.63 -12.06
C TYR A 211 5.79 8.70 -11.16
N THR A 212 6.63 9.56 -11.72
CA THR A 212 7.22 10.68 -10.98
C THR A 212 7.30 11.90 -11.88
N LYS A 213 6.81 13.03 -11.36
CA LYS A 213 6.91 14.33 -12.01
C LYS A 213 8.38 14.80 -11.99
N VAL A 214 8.83 15.43 -13.08
CA VAL A 214 10.18 16.03 -13.19
C VAL A 214 9.99 17.53 -13.13
N GLU A 215 10.69 18.18 -12.21
CA GLU A 215 10.53 19.59 -11.82
C GLU A 215 10.73 20.63 -12.93
N LYS A 216 11.22 20.24 -14.12
CA LYS A 216 11.57 21.18 -15.20
C LYS A 216 10.37 21.76 -15.97
N GLN A 217 9.13 21.53 -15.56
CA GLN A 217 7.94 22.01 -16.28
C GLN A 217 6.82 22.55 -15.38
N ASN A 218 6.21 23.65 -15.83
CA ASN A 218 5.07 24.31 -15.20
C ASN A 218 3.73 23.59 -15.43
N THR A 219 3.71 22.45 -16.13
CA THR A 219 2.49 21.66 -16.30
C THR A 219 2.28 20.80 -15.05
N ILE A 220 1.01 20.62 -14.65
CA ILE A 220 0.68 19.92 -13.40
C ILE A 220 1.05 18.43 -13.50
N PHE A 221 1.03 17.84 -14.70
CA PHE A 221 1.11 16.39 -14.87
C PHE A 221 2.36 15.80 -15.49
N PHE A 222 3.23 16.56 -16.18
CA PHE A 222 4.24 15.89 -17.02
C PHE A 222 5.58 16.61 -17.12
N PRO A 223 6.69 15.87 -17.10
CA PRO A 223 7.91 16.22 -17.83
C PRO A 223 7.66 16.10 -19.33
N LEU A 224 8.57 16.65 -20.15
CA LEU A 224 8.70 16.35 -21.58
C LEU A 224 8.68 14.85 -21.92
N LYS A 225 9.04 13.99 -20.94
CA LYS A 225 8.76 12.55 -20.91
C LYS A 225 8.49 12.09 -19.47
N PRO A 226 7.28 11.70 -19.06
CA PRO A 226 7.07 11.02 -17.77
C PRO A 226 8.03 9.83 -17.65
N VAL A 227 8.70 9.69 -16.51
CA VAL A 227 9.47 8.47 -16.21
C VAL A 227 8.49 7.45 -15.64
N SER A 228 7.69 6.87 -16.53
CA SER A 228 6.92 5.66 -16.25
C SER A 228 7.90 4.51 -16.10
N LYS A 229 7.93 3.89 -14.91
CA LYS A 229 8.78 2.73 -14.66
C LYS A 229 7.93 1.55 -14.26
N HIS A 230 7.95 0.52 -15.10
CA HIS A 230 7.41 -0.79 -14.79
C HIS A 230 8.52 -1.68 -14.25
N SER A 231 8.29 -2.24 -13.07
CA SER A 231 9.22 -3.16 -12.44
C SER A 231 8.48 -4.32 -11.81
N TYR A 232 9.14 -5.47 -11.67
CA TYR A 232 8.53 -6.62 -11.01
C TYR A 232 9.54 -7.40 -10.19
N VAL A 233 9.01 -8.13 -9.21
CA VAL A 233 9.77 -9.09 -8.40
C VAL A 233 9.05 -10.43 -8.44
N THR A 234 9.82 -11.50 -8.70
CA THR A 234 9.31 -12.87 -8.59
C THR A 234 9.21 -13.21 -7.11
N ILE A 235 7.98 -13.35 -6.60
CA ILE A 235 7.70 -13.74 -5.21
C ILE A 235 8.01 -15.23 -5.03
N SER A 236 7.63 -16.03 -6.01
CA SER A 236 7.97 -17.45 -6.06
C SER A 236 7.88 -18.00 -7.46
N SER A 237 8.70 -18.99 -7.76
CA SER A 237 8.56 -19.88 -8.90
C SER A 237 8.71 -21.30 -8.37
N LYS A 238 7.71 -22.14 -8.59
CA LYS A 238 7.66 -23.50 -8.05
C LYS A 238 7.34 -24.47 -9.16
N ASP A 239 8.28 -25.38 -9.38
CA ASP A 239 8.04 -26.51 -10.26
C ASP A 239 7.05 -27.45 -9.59
N CYS A 240 6.06 -27.86 -10.36
CA CYS A 240 4.98 -28.69 -9.92
C CYS A 240 4.57 -29.56 -11.09
N HIS A 241 4.85 -30.85 -11.09
CA HIS A 241 4.36 -31.78 -12.12
C HIS A 241 3.00 -32.33 -11.69
N LYS A 242 1.94 -31.54 -11.86
CA LYS A 242 0.59 -31.90 -11.43
C LYS A 242 -0.33 -32.02 -12.64
N LYS A 243 -0.79 -33.25 -12.90
CA LYS A 243 -1.81 -33.51 -13.90
C LYS A 243 -3.13 -32.82 -13.51
N LEU A 244 -3.80 -32.22 -14.50
CA LEU A 244 -5.11 -31.61 -14.34
C LEU A 244 -6.18 -32.71 -14.37
N ASP A 245 -6.20 -33.57 -13.34
CA ASP A 245 -7.26 -34.56 -13.22
C ASP A 245 -8.52 -33.88 -12.66
N ALA A 246 -9.67 -34.12 -13.32
CA ALA A 246 -10.96 -33.76 -12.74
C ALA A 246 -11.20 -34.68 -11.54
N PHE A 247 -11.48 -34.12 -10.37
CA PHE A 247 -12.12 -34.92 -9.33
C PHE A 247 -13.52 -35.30 -9.84
N GLU A 248 -13.92 -36.56 -9.65
CA GLU A 248 -15.13 -37.15 -10.24
C GLU A 248 -16.45 -36.41 -9.90
N ASP A 249 -16.42 -35.45 -8.96
CA ASP A 249 -17.60 -34.72 -8.47
C ASP A 249 -17.62 -33.19 -8.76
N SER A 250 -16.69 -32.63 -9.54
CA SER A 250 -16.74 -31.17 -9.82
C SER A 250 -17.56 -30.86 -11.07
N GLU A 251 -18.84 -30.48 -10.90
CA GLU A 251 -19.66 -29.82 -11.94
C GLU A 251 -18.98 -28.55 -12.50
N ASN A 252 -17.99 -28.01 -11.80
CA ASN A 252 -17.20 -26.87 -12.25
C ASN A 252 -16.01 -27.31 -13.12
N ASP A 253 -15.90 -26.69 -14.29
CA ASP A 253 -14.81 -26.95 -15.24
C ASP A 253 -13.42 -26.44 -14.82
N CYS A 254 -13.21 -26.14 -13.54
CA CYS A 254 -12.13 -25.32 -12.99
C CYS A 254 -11.26 -26.15 -12.01
N VAL A 255 -10.03 -26.47 -12.42
CA VAL A 255 -9.04 -27.18 -11.60
C VAL A 255 -8.23 -26.16 -10.79
N GLN A 256 -8.37 -26.20 -9.46
CA GLN A 256 -7.69 -25.26 -8.56
C GLN A 256 -6.17 -25.48 -8.55
N VAL A 257 -5.42 -24.39 -8.63
CA VAL A 257 -3.98 -24.38 -8.39
C VAL A 257 -3.75 -24.64 -6.90
N PRO A 258 -3.05 -25.72 -6.51
CA PRO A 258 -2.89 -26.06 -5.09
C PRO A 258 -2.31 -24.91 -4.25
N PRO A 259 -2.87 -24.60 -3.07
CA PRO A 259 -2.44 -23.47 -2.23
C PRO A 259 -0.95 -23.50 -1.87
N LYS A 260 -0.34 -24.69 -1.78
CA LYS A 260 1.10 -24.84 -1.53
C LYS A 260 1.97 -24.13 -2.59
N TYR A 261 1.48 -23.99 -3.83
CA TYR A 261 2.20 -23.28 -4.88
C TYR A 261 2.04 -21.76 -4.79
N LEU A 262 1.00 -21.29 -4.09
CA LEU A 262 0.68 -19.88 -3.83
C LEU A 262 1.01 -19.43 -2.39
N ASN A 263 1.60 -20.29 -1.55
CA ASN A 263 1.83 -20.03 -0.11
C ASN A 263 2.97 -19.02 0.19
N SER A 264 3.41 -18.27 -0.80
CA SER A 264 4.48 -17.27 -0.66
C SER A 264 3.89 -15.94 -0.16
N GLY A 265 4.61 -15.23 0.69
CA GLY A 265 4.16 -13.93 1.22
C GLY A 265 4.56 -12.77 0.30
N LEU A 266 3.72 -11.74 0.22
CA LEU A 266 4.08 -10.49 -0.44
C LEU A 266 5.40 -9.92 0.14
N PRO A 267 6.34 -9.42 -0.67
CA PRO A 267 7.55 -8.77 -0.16
C PRO A 267 7.22 -7.50 0.63
N ILE A 268 8.19 -7.01 1.42
CA ILE A 268 8.05 -5.70 2.07
C ILE A 268 8.22 -4.63 1.00
N VAL A 269 7.15 -3.89 0.74
CA VAL A 269 7.14 -2.81 -0.25
C VAL A 269 6.41 -1.60 0.33
N GLU A 270 6.68 -0.44 -0.25
CA GLU A 270 6.02 0.81 0.12
C GLU A 270 4.53 0.76 -0.22
N PRO A 271 3.65 1.49 0.49
CA PRO A 271 2.22 1.46 0.21
C PRO A 271 1.89 2.00 -1.19
N THR A 272 0.73 1.59 -1.70
CA THR A 272 0.09 2.28 -2.82
C THR A 272 -0.11 3.75 -2.44
N LEU A 273 0.31 4.64 -3.34
CA LEU A 273 0.33 6.08 -3.12
C LEU A 273 -0.07 6.80 -4.41
N TYR A 274 -0.92 7.81 -4.28
CA TYR A 274 -1.19 8.78 -5.34
C TYR A 274 -0.97 10.17 -4.75
N CYS A 275 -0.13 10.99 -5.37
CA CYS A 275 -0.03 12.41 -5.10
C CYS A 275 0.22 13.15 -6.41
N ASN A 276 0.11 14.48 -6.40
CA ASN A 276 0.30 15.27 -7.62
C ASN A 276 1.72 15.11 -8.22
N ASP A 277 2.70 14.74 -7.38
CA ASP A 277 4.09 14.58 -7.83
C ASP A 277 4.47 13.13 -8.18
N SER A 278 3.70 12.14 -7.73
CA SER A 278 4.07 10.73 -7.92
C SER A 278 2.89 9.78 -7.76
N MET A 279 2.97 8.65 -8.45
CA MET A 279 2.04 7.54 -8.30
C MET A 279 2.81 6.24 -8.09
N ARG A 280 2.25 5.35 -7.27
CA ARG A 280 2.70 3.99 -7.08
C ARG A 280 1.49 3.06 -7.00
N SER A 281 1.40 2.15 -7.96
CA SER A 281 0.37 1.10 -8.01
C SER A 281 0.98 -0.29 -8.07
N TYR A 282 0.19 -1.30 -7.70
CA TYR A 282 0.61 -2.70 -7.63
C TYR A 282 -0.37 -3.65 -8.32
N GLY A 283 0.16 -4.76 -8.81
CA GLY A 283 -0.65 -5.90 -9.21
C GLY A 283 0.13 -7.20 -9.13
N ILE A 284 -0.60 -8.29 -8.88
CA ILE A 284 -0.07 -9.64 -8.75
C ILE A 284 -0.30 -10.34 -10.07
N LYS A 285 0.77 -10.81 -10.70
CA LYS A 285 0.70 -11.69 -11.87
C LYS A 285 0.92 -13.12 -11.44
N VAL A 286 0.01 -14.00 -11.80
CA VAL A 286 0.15 -15.45 -11.65
C VAL A 286 0.37 -16.05 -13.02
N LYS A 287 1.42 -16.85 -13.16
CA LYS A 287 1.78 -17.58 -14.37
C LYS A 287 1.71 -19.07 -14.10
N VAL A 288 1.04 -19.79 -14.99
CA VAL A 288 0.93 -21.25 -14.92
C VAL A 288 1.41 -21.84 -16.24
N THR A 289 2.50 -22.59 -16.19
CA THR A 289 3.01 -23.32 -17.36
C THR A 289 2.35 -24.69 -17.43
N LEU A 290 1.81 -24.99 -18.61
CA LEU A 290 1.15 -26.24 -18.94
C LEU A 290 1.92 -26.96 -20.04
N LEU A 291 2.04 -28.28 -19.89
CA LEU A 291 2.57 -29.21 -20.88
C LEU A 291 1.45 -30.16 -21.31
N HIS A 292 1.33 -30.39 -22.63
CA HIS A 292 0.45 -31.42 -23.16
C HIS A 292 1.18 -32.77 -23.17
N LEU A 293 0.51 -33.84 -22.75
CA LEU A 293 1.12 -35.17 -22.62
C LEU A 293 1.36 -35.86 -23.97
N GLN A 294 0.46 -35.65 -24.93
CA GLN A 294 0.48 -36.36 -26.23
C GLN A 294 1.13 -35.53 -27.36
N HIS A 295 1.43 -34.26 -27.10
CA HIS A 295 1.96 -33.34 -28.10
C HIS A 295 3.17 -32.61 -27.52
N SER A 296 4.14 -32.24 -28.36
CA SER A 296 5.26 -31.38 -27.98
C SER A 296 4.81 -29.92 -27.82
N TRP A 297 3.79 -29.70 -26.99
CA TRP A 297 3.16 -28.40 -26.75
C TRP A 297 3.36 -28.00 -25.29
N SER A 298 3.92 -26.81 -25.08
CA SER A 298 4.08 -26.19 -23.77
C SER A 298 3.78 -24.72 -23.88
N GLN A 299 2.88 -24.21 -23.04
CA GLN A 299 2.51 -22.80 -23.03
C GLN A 299 2.33 -22.29 -21.59
N THR A 300 2.48 -20.98 -21.42
CA THR A 300 2.27 -20.33 -20.13
C THR A 300 1.04 -19.45 -20.21
N LEU A 301 0.08 -19.68 -19.32
CA LEU A 301 -1.04 -18.78 -19.08
C LEU A 301 -0.65 -17.74 -18.04
N GLU A 302 -1.15 -16.51 -18.22
CA GLU A 302 -0.92 -15.42 -17.28
C GLU A 302 -2.24 -14.76 -16.89
N ASN A 303 -2.44 -14.53 -15.60
CA ASN A 303 -3.54 -13.70 -15.08
C ASN A 303 -2.97 -12.60 -14.19
N PHE A 304 -3.58 -11.42 -14.24
CA PHE A 304 -3.13 -10.21 -13.57
C PHE A 304 -4.23 -9.64 -12.68
N VAL A 305 -3.95 -9.48 -11.39
CA VAL A 305 -4.88 -8.93 -10.41
C VAL A 305 -4.29 -7.70 -9.74
N GLU A 306 -4.88 -6.53 -9.99
CA GLU A 306 -4.51 -5.30 -9.29
C GLU A 306 -4.88 -5.36 -7.82
N VAL A 307 -3.97 -4.87 -6.97
CA VAL A 307 -4.11 -4.86 -5.52
C VAL A 307 -3.64 -3.53 -4.95
N GLN A 308 -4.12 -3.21 -3.76
CA GLN A 308 -3.73 -2.01 -3.02
C GLN A 308 -2.87 -2.40 -1.84
N VAL A 309 -1.58 -2.09 -1.87
CA VAL A 309 -0.70 -2.38 -0.76
C VAL A 309 -0.89 -1.31 0.30
N ALA A 310 -1.39 -1.68 1.47
CA ALA A 310 -1.63 -0.74 2.56
C ALA A 310 -0.41 -0.54 3.45
N SER A 311 -0.32 0.66 4.05
CA SER A 311 0.55 0.91 5.19
C SER A 311 -0.13 0.45 6.49
N LEU A 312 0.66 -0.07 7.43
CA LEU A 312 0.18 -0.46 8.75
C LEU A 312 0.26 0.74 9.70
N CYS A 313 -0.88 1.15 10.23
CA CYS A 313 -0.99 2.22 11.21
C CYS A 313 -1.55 1.68 12.53
N PHE A 314 -0.93 2.04 13.64
CA PHE A 314 -1.43 1.69 14.98
C PHE A 314 -1.99 2.91 15.68
N ASP A 315 -3.11 2.75 16.37
CA ASP A 315 -3.70 3.82 17.17
C ASP A 315 -2.71 4.33 18.22
N LYS A 316 -2.52 5.65 18.24
CA LYS A 316 -1.69 6.31 19.25
C LYS A 316 -2.38 6.22 20.61
N PRO A 317 -1.64 6.04 21.72
CA PRO A 317 -2.23 6.20 23.03
C PRO A 317 -2.82 7.60 23.19
N ARG A 318 -3.98 7.69 23.86
CA ARG A 318 -4.69 8.96 24.07
C ARG A 318 -3.76 9.99 24.71
N ILE A 319 -3.65 11.15 24.06
CA ILE A 319 -2.94 12.32 24.58
C ILE A 319 -3.64 12.74 25.89
N GLN A 320 -2.89 12.89 26.98
CA GLN A 320 -3.42 13.47 28.21
C GLN A 320 -3.70 14.96 27.97
N HIS A 321 -4.83 15.45 28.49
CA HIS A 321 -5.24 16.85 28.35
C HIS A 321 -4.10 17.78 28.81
N ILE A 322 -3.61 18.63 27.90
CA ILE A 322 -2.61 19.65 28.21
C ILE A 322 -3.39 20.90 28.63
N PRO A 323 -3.39 21.29 29.92
CA PRO A 323 -3.91 22.60 30.28
C PRO A 323 -3.04 23.67 29.62
N PHE A 324 -3.64 24.75 29.12
CA PHE A 324 -2.97 25.91 28.49
C PHE A 324 -2.54 25.77 27.01
N LEU A 325 -3.47 25.39 26.12
CA LEU A 325 -3.32 25.55 24.67
C LEU A 325 -3.26 27.04 24.30
N GLY A 326 -2.14 27.53 23.76
CA GLY A 326 -2.02 28.87 23.15
C GLY A 326 -0.75 29.66 23.45
N GLN A 327 0.04 29.27 24.47
CA GLN A 327 1.29 29.97 24.81
C GLN A 327 2.53 29.16 24.40
N ARG A 328 3.62 29.83 23.98
CA ARG A 328 4.91 29.19 23.64
C ARG A 328 5.45 28.42 24.85
N GLN A 329 5.32 27.10 24.83
CA GLN A 329 5.91 26.18 25.80
C GLN A 329 7.15 25.50 25.22
N LYS A 330 8.17 25.28 26.06
CA LYS A 330 9.36 24.54 25.67
C LYS A 330 8.96 23.11 25.33
N THR A 331 9.31 22.67 24.12
CA THR A 331 9.02 21.31 23.64
C THR A 331 10.30 20.48 23.71
N GLU A 332 10.22 19.34 24.39
CA GLU A 332 11.27 18.34 24.42
C GLU A 332 10.97 17.20 23.43
N ARG A 333 12.02 16.74 22.76
CA ARG A 333 12.00 15.56 21.89
C ARG A 333 12.62 14.39 22.64
N ILE A 334 11.84 13.36 22.89
CA ILE A 334 12.31 12.09 23.45
C ILE A 334 12.29 11.07 22.33
N ARG A 335 13.44 10.47 22.03
CA ARG A 335 13.57 9.42 21.03
C ARG A 335 13.85 8.09 21.71
N SER A 336 13.26 7.02 21.19
CA SER A 336 13.67 5.64 21.42
C SER A 336 13.90 4.97 20.08
N ILE A 337 14.94 4.15 20.04
CA ILE A 337 15.20 3.21 18.96
C ILE A 337 15.20 1.84 19.63
N GLU A 338 14.22 1.02 19.32
CA GLU A 338 14.07 -0.31 19.94
C GLU A 338 14.01 -1.38 18.86
N VAL A 339 14.87 -2.39 19.00
CA VAL A 339 14.97 -3.52 18.08
C VAL A 339 14.24 -4.71 18.71
N PHE A 340 13.23 -5.23 18.03
CA PHE A 340 12.41 -6.35 18.51
C PHE A 340 12.59 -7.58 17.64
N ASP A 341 12.53 -8.77 18.22
CA ASP A 341 12.29 -9.99 17.47
C ASP A 341 10.94 -9.88 16.73
N ARG A 342 10.99 -10.18 15.42
CA ARG A 342 9.90 -10.04 14.45
C ARG A 342 8.60 -10.75 14.83
N PHE A 343 8.65 -11.81 15.64
CA PHE A 343 7.48 -12.59 16.06
C PHE A 343 6.95 -12.21 17.45
N ARG A 344 7.69 -11.38 18.18
CA ARG A 344 7.35 -10.94 19.55
C ARG A 344 7.08 -9.45 19.64
N TYR A 345 7.07 -8.76 18.50
CA TYR A 345 6.92 -7.32 18.43
C TYR A 345 5.52 -6.86 18.86
N SER A 346 5.48 -5.96 19.84
CA SER A 346 4.29 -5.18 20.22
C SER A 346 4.64 -3.68 20.19
N PRO A 347 4.12 -2.90 19.22
CA PRO A 347 4.31 -1.44 19.15
C PRO A 347 3.91 -0.69 20.43
N GLY A 348 3.02 -1.30 21.22
CA GLY A 348 2.55 -0.75 22.49
C GLY A 348 3.64 -0.59 23.54
N LEU A 349 4.64 -1.49 23.57
CA LEU A 349 5.70 -1.48 24.59
C LEU A 349 6.63 -0.26 24.45
N VAL A 350 7.07 0.04 23.22
CA VAL A 350 7.91 1.22 22.90
C VAL A 350 7.21 2.50 23.30
N THR A 351 5.93 2.60 22.91
CA THR A 351 5.17 3.83 23.08
C THR A 351 4.86 4.07 24.55
N VAL A 352 4.45 3.03 25.29
CA VAL A 352 4.22 3.11 26.73
C VAL A 352 5.52 3.45 27.47
N GLY A 353 6.65 2.84 27.09
CA GLY A 353 7.96 3.15 27.67
C GLY A 353 8.35 4.62 27.52
N LEU A 354 8.14 5.20 26.33
CA LEU A 354 8.43 6.61 26.05
C LEU A 354 7.45 7.57 26.71
N VAL A 355 6.15 7.25 26.73
CA VAL A 355 5.14 8.03 27.46
C VAL A 355 5.46 8.03 28.95
N ASN A 356 5.83 6.88 29.53
CA ASN A 356 6.24 6.79 30.94
C ASN A 356 7.57 7.52 31.19
N LYS A 357 8.50 7.54 30.24
CA LYS A 357 9.73 8.34 30.31
C LYS A 357 9.42 9.85 30.29
N ALA A 358 8.47 10.29 29.46
CA ALA A 358 7.99 11.66 29.46
C ALA A 358 7.34 12.03 30.80
N LYS A 359 6.44 11.17 31.31
CA LYS A 359 5.79 11.34 32.63
C LYS A 359 6.79 11.41 33.78
N ARG A 360 7.83 10.55 33.79
CA ARG A 360 8.91 10.59 34.80
C ARG A 360 9.80 11.83 34.73
N LYS A 361 9.82 12.53 33.59
CA LYS A 361 10.41 13.87 33.47
C LYS A 361 9.38 14.97 33.79
N GLY A 362 8.17 14.58 34.17
CA GLY A 362 7.04 15.46 34.39
C GLY A 362 6.54 16.19 33.13
N LEU A 363 6.93 15.73 31.95
CA LEU A 363 6.57 16.38 30.68
C LEU A 363 5.16 15.93 30.25
N LEU A 364 4.42 16.85 29.63
CA LEU A 364 3.12 16.57 29.05
C LEU A 364 3.28 16.01 27.65
N TYR A 365 2.88 14.76 27.45
CA TYR A 365 2.88 14.13 26.14
C TYR A 365 2.02 14.94 25.17
N HIS A 366 2.58 15.35 24.03
CA HIS A 366 1.92 16.24 23.09
C HIS A 366 1.71 15.60 21.71
N GLN A 367 2.76 14.99 21.18
CA GLN A 367 2.70 14.36 19.86
C GLN A 367 3.65 13.18 19.84
N HIS A 368 3.32 12.17 19.03
CA HIS A 368 4.16 11.02 18.83
C HIS A 368 4.22 10.68 17.35
N LYS A 369 5.45 10.45 16.91
CA LYS A 369 5.80 9.94 15.60
C LYS A 369 6.44 8.58 15.81
N CYS A 370 5.87 7.55 15.21
CA CYS A 370 6.45 6.22 15.19
C CYS A 370 6.82 5.90 13.76
N GLU A 371 8.05 5.47 13.56
CA GLU A 371 8.61 5.00 12.30
C GLU A 371 9.17 3.59 12.57
N THR A 372 9.14 2.72 11.58
CA THR A 372 9.60 1.33 11.72
C THR A 372 10.53 0.99 10.58
N ILE A 373 11.69 0.44 10.92
CA ILE A 373 12.63 -0.23 10.03
C ILE A 373 12.53 -1.72 10.36
N THR A 374 12.53 -2.58 9.35
CA THR A 374 12.46 -4.03 9.54
C THR A 374 13.60 -4.71 8.81
N ASP A 375 14.20 -5.71 9.41
CA ASP A 375 15.16 -6.64 8.81
C ASP A 375 14.76 -8.11 9.05
N ASP A 376 15.63 -9.05 8.68
CA ASP A 376 15.30 -10.48 8.66
C ASP A 376 15.02 -11.06 10.05
N ALA A 377 15.67 -10.54 11.09
CA ALA A 377 15.52 -11.01 12.46
C ALA A 377 14.69 -10.05 13.33
N SER A 378 14.49 -8.81 12.89
CA SER A 378 14.03 -7.77 13.79
C SER A 378 13.16 -6.66 13.19
N VAL A 379 12.40 -6.00 14.06
CA VAL A 379 11.71 -4.73 13.82
C VAL A 379 12.41 -3.67 14.66
N THR A 380 13.11 -2.76 14.02
CA THR A 380 13.68 -1.56 14.64
C THR A 380 12.67 -0.41 14.59
N VAL A 381 12.12 -0.03 15.74
CA VAL A 381 11.16 1.05 15.88
C VAL A 381 11.85 2.34 16.26
N PHE A 382 11.67 3.37 15.45
CA PHE A 382 12.10 4.74 15.73
C PHE A 382 10.90 5.52 16.23
N SER A 383 10.86 5.72 17.53
CA SER A 383 9.73 6.34 18.20
C SER A 383 10.16 7.68 18.77
N THR A 384 9.58 8.76 18.27
CA THR A 384 9.82 10.13 18.71
C THR A 384 8.58 10.68 19.39
N VAL A 385 8.67 10.90 20.70
CA VAL A 385 7.66 11.63 21.49
C VAL A 385 8.09 13.09 21.60
N LEU A 386 7.20 13.98 21.21
CA LEU A 386 7.25 15.40 21.56
C LEU A 386 6.45 15.58 22.84
N ALA A 387 7.10 16.09 23.87
CA ALA A 387 6.47 16.39 25.15
C ALA A 387 6.72 17.85 25.52
N LYS A 388 5.76 18.51 26.15
CA LYS A 388 5.87 19.91 26.57
C LYS A 388 6.23 20.00 28.04
N VAL A 389 7.06 20.98 28.38
CA VAL A 389 7.28 21.36 29.77
C VAL A 389 6.02 22.08 30.27
N PRO A 390 5.33 21.59 31.31
CA PRO A 390 4.24 22.33 31.93
C PRO A 390 4.75 23.70 32.41
N ARG A 391 4.04 24.78 32.09
CA ARG A 391 4.24 26.06 32.77
C ARG A 391 3.54 25.97 34.12
N MET A 392 4.27 26.30 35.18
CA MET A 392 3.84 26.22 36.57
C MET A 392 4.51 27.38 37.32
N SER A 393 3.88 27.85 38.39
CA SER A 393 4.50 28.75 39.37
C SER A 393 5.68 28.06 40.08
N GLU A 394 6.58 28.82 40.72
CA GLU A 394 7.73 28.22 41.44
C GLU A 394 7.31 27.24 42.55
N ALA A 395 6.15 27.49 43.18
CA ALA A 395 5.58 26.60 44.19
C ALA A 395 5.13 25.27 43.58
N GLU A 396 4.36 25.33 42.49
CA GLU A 396 3.91 24.15 41.74
C GLU A 396 5.09 23.38 41.10
N GLN A 397 6.17 24.08 40.73
CA GLN A 397 7.41 23.49 40.22
C GLN A 397 8.12 22.69 41.31
N LYS A 398 8.29 23.24 42.51
CA LYS A 398 8.88 22.52 43.66
C LYS A 398 8.04 21.30 44.07
N GLU A 399 6.72 21.42 44.06
CA GLU A 399 5.81 20.32 44.39
C GLU A 399 5.88 19.21 43.34
N ARG A 400 5.86 19.56 42.05
CA ARG A 400 6.03 18.59 40.96
C ARG A 400 7.40 17.91 41.01
N ASP A 401 8.47 18.65 41.22
CA ASP A 401 9.83 18.08 41.26
C ASP A 401 9.97 17.11 42.44
N SER A 402 9.32 17.40 43.56
CA SER A 402 9.23 16.50 44.73
C SER A 402 8.44 15.24 44.41
N ARG A 403 7.28 15.35 43.73
CA ARG A 403 6.46 14.19 43.32
C ARG A 403 7.18 13.30 42.31
N VAL A 404 7.82 13.90 41.30
CA VAL A 404 8.64 13.19 40.31
C VAL A 404 9.80 12.45 40.98
N ARG A 405 10.44 13.07 41.97
CA ARG A 405 11.52 12.44 42.74
C ARG A 405 11.02 11.23 43.53
N LEU A 406 9.86 11.33 44.18
CA LEU A 406 9.20 10.22 44.89
C LEU A 406 8.81 9.07 43.95
N GLU A 407 8.20 9.36 42.81
CA GLU A 407 7.83 8.34 41.80
C GLU A 407 9.06 7.62 41.23
N ASN A 408 10.17 8.34 41.02
CA ASN A 408 11.43 7.74 40.55
C ASN A 408 12.10 6.86 41.60
N LEU A 409 12.01 7.22 42.89
CA LEU A 409 12.50 6.39 44.00
C LEU A 409 11.67 5.10 44.15
N ALA A 410 10.34 5.18 44.04
CA ALA A 410 9.47 4.02 44.05
C ALA A 410 9.73 3.07 42.87
N PHE A 411 10.07 3.62 41.70
CA PHE A 411 10.41 2.82 40.53
C PHE A 411 11.77 2.10 40.66
N ALA A 412 12.77 2.75 41.28
CA ALA A 412 14.09 2.18 41.50
C ALA A 412 14.10 1.03 42.52
N GLY A 413 13.13 0.98 43.44
CA GLY A 413 12.97 -0.08 44.44
C GLY A 413 12.25 -1.35 43.97
N SER A 414 11.88 -1.47 42.69
CA SER A 414 11.12 -2.62 42.19
C SER A 414 12.01 -3.82 41.81
N PRO A 415 11.88 -4.99 42.48
CA PRO A 415 12.76 -6.14 42.28
C PRO A 415 12.32 -6.98 41.06
N LYS A 416 12.50 -6.47 39.83
CA LYS A 416 12.32 -7.27 38.60
C LYS A 416 13.34 -6.97 37.50
N ARG A 417 14.60 -6.75 37.87
CA ARG A 417 15.75 -6.85 36.96
C ARG A 417 16.79 -7.84 37.49
N ALA A 418 16.35 -9.08 37.62
CA ALA A 418 17.24 -10.23 37.54
C ALA A 418 16.67 -11.13 36.44
N LYS A 419 17.45 -11.28 35.36
CA LYS A 419 17.25 -12.16 34.20
C LYS A 419 16.14 -11.76 33.21
N LEU A 420 16.57 -11.16 32.09
CA LEU A 420 16.33 -11.63 30.73
C LEU A 420 17.40 -11.03 29.81
#